data_AF-A0A7S2LUM0-F1
#
_entry.id   AF-A0A7S2LUM0-F1
#
_cell.length_a   1.000
_cell.length_b   1.000
_cell.length_c   1.000
_cell.angle_alpha   90.00
_cell.angle_beta   90.00
_cell.angle_gamma   90.00
#
_symmetry.space_group_name_H-M   'P 1'
#
loop_
_entity.id
_entity.type
_entity.pdbx_description
1 polymer ?
#
loop_
_entity_poly.entity_id
_entity_poly.type
_entity_poly.pdbx_seq_one_letter_code
_entity_poly.pdbx_strand_id
1 'polypeptide(L)'
;MLVTARCVVYSADFDIALSADLDSPRGRKTSAFMWRSICLICLKMAIFAFLDFHRFFEDMYSKLFVVRNLLILTVGSVFLVLYKISVNLTDRLHELVTNPPMSAQFWLDMTHQYLATAELIDTLWRKTGFSTAVCVFFAFNMLNAAVFCALGVAGAAYGHVSTWRPFFWAFNQLLVVLVGLYLMANIHSTCSSKRNGKNSVLRQARQHCGRVAPHCYREHRMFLEWVE
;
A
#
# COMPACT_ATOMS: atom_id res chain seq x y z
N MET A 1 0.08 -1.05 19.77
CA MET A 1 -0.21 -0.79 18.34
C MET A 1 0.68 -1.59 17.39
N LEU A 2 1.99 -1.69 17.64
CA LEU A 2 2.85 -2.73 17.02
C LEU A 2 2.26 -4.15 17.24
N VAL A 3 1.74 -4.43 18.44
CA VAL A 3 1.11 -5.72 18.79
C VAL A 3 -0.14 -6.06 17.95
N THR A 4 -0.94 -5.08 17.52
CA THR A 4 -2.12 -5.34 16.68
C THR A 4 -1.78 -5.56 15.21
N ALA A 5 -0.72 -4.92 14.71
CA ALA A 5 -0.16 -5.26 13.40
C ALA A 5 0.40 -6.69 13.38
N ARG A 6 0.96 -7.16 14.51
CA ARG A 6 1.48 -8.52 14.65
C ARG A 6 0.43 -9.63 14.53
N CYS A 7 -0.87 -9.36 14.72
CA CYS A 7 -1.89 -10.41 14.72
C CYS A 7 -2.55 -10.67 13.36
N VAL A 8 -2.42 -9.76 12.38
CA VAL A 8 -3.14 -9.89 11.10
C VAL A 8 -2.24 -10.40 9.97
N VAL A 9 -0.95 -10.06 10.02
CA VAL A 9 0.08 -10.58 9.11
C VAL A 9 1.41 -10.57 9.85
N TYR A 10 1.73 -11.64 10.60
CA TYR A 10 3.06 -11.77 11.19
C TYR A 10 4.01 -12.36 10.15
N SER A 11 4.85 -11.53 9.55
CA SER A 11 6.05 -11.98 8.85
C SER A 11 7.26 -11.37 9.53
N ALA A 12 8.26 -12.19 9.87
CA ALA A 12 9.53 -11.71 10.40
C ALA A 12 10.17 -10.70 9.43
N ASP A 13 9.99 -10.88 8.13
CA ASP A 13 10.48 -9.98 7.08
C ASP A 13 9.83 -8.59 7.15
N PHE A 14 8.57 -8.52 7.60
CA PHE A 14 7.88 -7.24 7.79
C PHE A 14 8.42 -6.48 8.99
N ASP A 15 8.62 -7.16 10.13
CA ASP A 15 9.19 -6.54 11.33
C ASP A 15 10.61 -6.01 11.03
N ILE A 16 11.44 -6.80 10.30
CA ILE A 16 12.79 -6.40 9.88
C ILE A 16 12.75 -5.22 8.91
N ALA A 17 11.88 -5.24 7.90
CA ALA A 17 11.76 -4.15 6.93
C ALA A 17 11.27 -2.85 7.59
N LEU A 18 10.31 -2.96 8.53
CA LEU A 18 9.78 -1.82 9.27
C LEU A 18 10.83 -1.22 10.21
N SER A 19 11.57 -2.05 10.95
CA SER A 19 12.66 -1.55 11.81
C SER A 19 13.74 -0.87 10.97
N ALA A 20 14.15 -1.49 9.85
CA ALA A 20 15.14 -0.91 8.95
C ALA A 20 14.70 0.44 8.34
N ASP A 21 13.42 0.61 8.03
CA ASP A 21 12.89 1.89 7.54
C ASP A 21 12.84 2.96 8.66
N LEU A 22 12.49 2.56 9.89
CA LEU A 22 12.43 3.45 11.04
C LEU A 22 13.80 3.93 11.52
N ASP A 23 14.82 3.09 11.41
CA ASP A 23 16.21 3.43 11.74
C ASP A 23 16.89 4.26 10.64
N SER A 24 16.26 4.36 9.46
CA SER A 24 16.79 5.16 8.35
C SER A 24 16.64 6.67 8.60
N PRO A 25 17.39 7.53 7.88
CA PRO A 25 17.20 8.99 7.93
C PRO A 25 15.77 9.44 7.57
N ARG A 26 15.02 8.59 6.86
CA ARG A 26 13.63 8.82 6.49
C ARG A 26 12.63 8.33 7.55
N GLY A 27 13.08 7.62 8.59
CA GLY A 27 12.25 7.05 9.64
C GLY A 27 11.38 8.07 10.36
N ARG A 28 11.87 9.30 10.58
CA ARG A 28 11.05 10.40 11.13
C ARG A 28 9.85 10.75 10.22
N LYS A 29 10.04 10.73 8.90
CA LYS A 29 8.95 10.98 7.93
C LYS A 29 7.96 9.81 7.90
N THR A 30 8.45 8.57 8.00
CA THR A 30 7.61 7.37 8.10
C THR A 30 6.78 7.39 9.37
N SER A 31 7.39 7.65 10.52
CA SER A 31 6.70 7.76 11.81
C SER A 31 5.66 8.88 11.81
N ALA A 32 5.99 10.06 11.30
CA ALA A 32 5.04 11.16 11.17
C ALA A 32 3.87 10.81 10.23
N PHE A 33 4.12 10.10 9.14
CA PHE A 33 3.07 9.61 8.24
C PHE A 33 2.14 8.63 8.96
N MET A 34 2.70 7.59 9.61
CA MET A 34 1.93 6.61 10.36
C MET A 34 1.09 7.27 11.46
N TRP A 35 1.68 8.20 12.22
CA TRP A 35 0.97 8.94 13.26
C TRP A 35 -0.18 9.78 12.70
N ARG A 36 0.06 10.52 11.60
CA ARG A 36 -0.99 11.30 10.94
C ARG A 36 -2.12 10.41 10.42
N SER A 37 -1.79 9.28 9.80
CA SER A 37 -2.77 8.30 9.33
C SER A 37 -3.62 7.76 10.48
N ILE A 38 -2.99 7.41 11.61
CA ILE A 38 -3.69 6.95 12.81
C ILE A 38 -4.60 8.06 13.35
N CYS A 39 -4.09 9.28 13.52
CA CYS A 39 -4.86 10.41 14.00
C CYS A 39 -6.07 10.70 13.11
N LEU A 40 -5.91 10.65 11.78
CA LEU A 40 -7.01 10.84 10.83
C LEU A 40 -8.05 9.72 10.92
N ILE A 41 -7.61 8.46 11.07
CA ILE A 41 -8.52 7.33 11.26
C ILE A 41 -9.27 7.48 12.60
N CYS A 42 -8.58 7.79 13.70
CA CYS A 42 -9.18 8.01 15.01
C CYS A 42 -10.14 9.21 15.03
N LEU A 43 -9.79 10.30 14.35
CA LEU A 43 -10.66 11.47 14.21
C LEU A 43 -11.91 11.13 13.40
N LYS A 44 -11.76 10.43 12.27
CA LYS A 44 -12.89 9.90 11.50
C LYS A 44 -13.78 9.06 12.40
N MET A 45 -13.20 8.12 13.15
CA MET A 45 -13.91 7.26 14.09
C MET A 45 -14.68 8.05 15.14
N ALA A 46 -14.08 9.07 15.74
CA ALA A 46 -14.73 9.91 16.75
C ALA A 46 -15.90 10.70 16.17
N ILE A 47 -15.74 11.29 14.98
CA ILE A 47 -16.83 12.02 14.29
C ILE A 47 -17.99 11.07 13.99
N PHE A 48 -17.69 9.88 13.47
CA PHE A 48 -18.71 8.89 13.16
C PHE A 48 -19.40 8.34 14.43
N ALA A 49 -18.63 8.05 15.48
CA ALA A 49 -19.18 7.65 16.77
C ALA A 49 -20.07 8.73 17.36
N PHE A 50 -19.71 10.01 17.24
CA PHE A 50 -20.51 11.14 17.68
C PHE A 50 -21.81 11.28 16.86
N LEU A 51 -21.74 11.16 15.54
CA LEU A 51 -22.91 11.25 14.66
C LEU A 51 -23.92 10.11 14.88
N ASP A 52 -23.43 8.92 15.23
CA ASP A 52 -24.27 7.76 15.53
C ASP A 52 -24.60 7.63 17.03
N PHE A 53 -24.01 8.46 17.91
CA PHE A 53 -24.06 8.36 19.38
C PHE A 53 -25.50 8.28 19.91
N HIS A 54 -26.44 8.95 19.25
CA HIS A 54 -27.86 8.97 19.63
C HIS A 54 -28.59 7.63 19.46
N ARG A 55 -28.02 6.60 18.81
CA ARG A 55 -28.68 5.29 18.59
C ARG A 55 -27.79 4.07 18.86
N PHE A 56 -26.61 4.29 19.46
CA PHE A 56 -25.51 3.32 19.49
C PHE A 56 -25.78 2.00 20.24
N PHE A 57 -26.82 1.92 21.08
CA PHE A 57 -27.00 0.81 22.01
C PHE A 57 -28.13 -0.18 21.69
N GLU A 58 -29.11 0.17 20.84
CA GLU A 58 -30.29 -0.68 20.64
C GLU A 58 -30.28 -1.47 19.32
N ASP A 59 -29.55 -1.00 18.30
CA ASP A 59 -29.75 -1.48 16.93
C ASP A 59 -28.60 -2.37 16.41
N MET A 60 -28.93 -3.45 15.68
CA MET A 60 -27.95 -4.39 15.10
C MET A 60 -26.96 -3.67 14.16
N TYR A 61 -27.44 -2.61 13.50
CA TYR A 61 -26.65 -1.76 12.62
C TYR A 61 -25.49 -1.06 13.34
N SER A 62 -25.69 -0.58 14.56
CA SER A 62 -24.65 0.08 15.34
C SER A 62 -23.53 -0.89 15.74
N LYS A 63 -23.86 -2.15 16.06
CA LYS A 63 -22.86 -3.19 16.37
C LYS A 63 -22.02 -3.55 15.14
N LEU A 64 -22.67 -3.76 13.99
CA LEU A 64 -21.98 -4.02 12.71
C LEU A 64 -21.10 -2.84 12.29
N PHE A 65 -21.55 -1.62 12.56
CA PHE A 65 -20.79 -0.40 12.31
C PHE A 65 -19.47 -0.37 13.10
N VAL A 66 -19.50 -0.70 14.40
CA VAL A 66 -18.29 -0.75 15.24
C VAL A 66 -17.31 -1.80 14.73
N VAL A 67 -17.78 -3.02 14.48
CA VAL A 67 -16.94 -4.12 13.98
C VAL A 67 -16.29 -3.76 12.65
N ARG A 68 -17.07 -3.21 11.71
CA ARG A 68 -16.56 -2.73 10.42
C ARG A 68 -15.47 -1.69 10.59
N ASN A 69 -15.72 -0.70 11.43
CA ASN A 69 -14.77 0.38 11.64
C ASN A 69 -13.47 -0.11 12.30
N LEU A 70 -13.57 -1.08 13.21
CA LEU A 70 -12.42 -1.74 13.79
C LEU A 70 -11.62 -2.50 12.72
N LEU A 71 -12.30 -3.17 11.78
CA LEU A 71 -11.66 -3.79 10.61
C LEU A 71 -10.99 -2.77 9.68
N ILE A 72 -11.65 -1.63 9.39
CA ILE A 72 -11.04 -0.53 8.62
C ILE A 72 -9.77 -0.03 9.32
N LEU A 73 -9.81 0.10 10.64
CA LEU A 73 -8.68 0.60 11.42
C LEU A 73 -7.51 -0.40 11.40
N THR A 74 -7.78 -1.69 11.60
CA THR A 74 -6.73 -2.72 11.64
C THR A 74 -6.16 -2.99 10.25
N VAL A 75 -7.00 -3.32 9.26
CA VAL A 75 -6.55 -3.61 7.89
C VAL A 75 -6.00 -2.35 7.23
N GLY A 76 -6.65 -1.20 7.41
CA GLY A 76 -6.21 0.07 6.84
C GLY A 76 -4.88 0.57 7.42
N SER A 77 -4.63 0.40 8.72
CA SER A 77 -3.33 0.78 9.30
C SER A 77 -2.20 -0.10 8.78
N VAL A 78 -2.38 -1.42 8.73
CA VAL A 78 -1.40 -2.36 8.16
C VAL A 78 -1.17 -2.05 6.68
N PHE A 79 -2.23 -1.78 5.92
CA PHE A 79 -2.15 -1.40 4.51
C PHE A 79 -1.32 -0.13 4.31
N LEU A 80 -1.55 0.92 5.11
CA LEU A 80 -0.83 2.17 4.99
C LEU A 80 0.65 2.05 5.37
N VAL A 81 0.96 1.20 6.36
CA VAL A 81 2.35 0.90 6.74
C VAL A 81 3.06 0.16 5.60
N LEU A 82 2.46 -0.91 5.07
CA LEU A 82 3.00 -1.67 3.95
C LEU A 82 3.17 -0.81 2.69
N TYR A 83 2.19 0.05 2.40
CA TYR A 83 2.27 1.05 1.33
C TYR A 83 3.49 1.94 1.53
N LYS A 84 3.66 2.50 2.73
CA LYS A 84 4.74 3.46 3.00
C LYS A 84 6.12 2.82 2.91
N ILE A 85 6.29 1.61 3.44
CA ILE A 85 7.53 0.83 3.32
C ILE A 85 7.84 0.57 1.85
N SER A 86 6.85 0.12 1.07
CA SER A 86 7.02 -0.20 -0.36
C SER A 86 7.47 1.03 -1.16
N VAL A 87 6.87 2.19 -0.90
CA VAL A 87 7.26 3.46 -1.54
C VAL A 87 8.67 3.87 -1.13
N ASN A 88 9.00 3.81 0.18
CA ASN A 88 10.32 4.21 0.66
C ASN A 88 11.45 3.34 0.10
N LEU A 89 11.24 2.02 0.03
CA LEU A 89 12.17 1.08 -0.60
C LEU A 89 12.43 1.44 -2.06
N THR A 90 11.35 1.73 -2.80
CA THR A 90 11.44 2.11 -4.21
C THR A 90 12.12 3.47 -4.41
N ASP A 91 11.87 4.43 -3.52
CA ASP A 91 12.49 5.75 -3.56
C ASP A 91 13.96 5.71 -3.16
N ARG A 92 14.39 4.78 -2.30
CA ARG A 92 15.79 4.58 -1.95
C ARG A 92 16.60 4.11 -3.15
N LEU A 93 16.10 3.11 -3.87
CA LEU A 93 16.70 2.65 -5.13
C LEU A 93 16.81 3.79 -6.14
N HIS A 94 15.80 4.67 -6.20
CA HIS A 94 15.82 5.78 -7.13
C HIS A 94 16.89 6.81 -6.79
N GLU A 95 17.00 7.24 -5.53
CA GLU A 95 18.02 8.20 -5.11
C GLU A 95 19.44 7.72 -5.40
N LEU A 96 19.69 6.41 -5.26
CA LEU A 96 20.98 5.80 -5.56
C LEU A 96 21.33 5.85 -7.06
N VAL A 97 20.32 5.90 -7.92
CA VAL A 97 20.45 5.85 -9.39
C VAL A 97 20.43 7.26 -10.02
N THR A 98 20.07 8.31 -9.26
CA THR A 98 20.01 9.68 -9.77
C THR A 98 21.38 10.23 -10.18
N ASN A 99 22.46 9.81 -9.52
CA ASN A 99 23.85 10.20 -9.85
C ASN A 99 24.79 8.98 -9.71
N PRO A 100 24.77 8.04 -10.66
CA PRO A 100 25.46 6.78 -10.50
C PRO A 100 26.97 6.95 -10.77
N PRO A 101 27.86 6.34 -9.97
CA PRO A 101 29.22 6.09 -10.44
C PRO A 101 29.13 5.18 -11.66
N MET A 102 29.71 5.60 -12.78
CA MET A 102 29.65 4.90 -14.07
C MET A 102 30.57 3.66 -14.09
N SER A 103 30.39 2.73 -13.15
CA SER A 103 31.15 1.48 -13.06
C SER A 103 30.25 0.25 -13.29
N ALA A 104 30.80 -0.79 -13.92
CA ALA A 104 30.07 -2.03 -14.18
C ALA A 104 29.63 -2.72 -12.87
N GLN A 105 30.50 -2.71 -11.85
CA GLN A 105 30.20 -3.27 -10.54
C GLN A 105 29.01 -2.58 -9.87
N PHE A 106 28.92 -1.25 -9.97
CA PHE A 106 27.79 -0.51 -9.43
C PHE A 106 26.46 -0.94 -10.04
N TRP A 107 26.40 -1.12 -11.36
CA TRP A 107 25.17 -1.54 -12.05
C TRP A 107 24.79 -2.99 -11.74
N LEU A 108 25.78 -3.88 -11.56
CA LEU A 108 25.55 -5.25 -11.11
C LEU A 108 24.95 -5.25 -9.69
N ASP A 109 25.59 -4.54 -8.75
CA ASP A 109 25.12 -4.43 -7.37
C ASP A 109 23.72 -3.78 -7.29
N MET A 110 23.46 -2.75 -8.10
CA MET A 110 22.14 -2.10 -8.18
C MET A 110 21.07 -3.00 -8.78
N THR A 111 21.41 -3.85 -9.74
CA THR A 111 20.47 -4.82 -10.32
C THR A 111 20.09 -5.86 -9.28
N HIS A 112 21.05 -6.37 -8.51
CA HIS A 112 20.77 -7.27 -7.38
C HIS A 112 19.91 -6.61 -6.31
N GLN A 113 20.23 -5.36 -5.91
CA GLN A 113 19.43 -4.62 -4.94
C GLN A 113 18.01 -4.35 -5.45
N TYR A 114 17.84 -4.05 -6.74
CA TYR A 114 16.53 -3.87 -7.36
C TYR A 114 15.70 -5.15 -7.32
N LEU A 115 16.28 -6.29 -7.73
CA LEU A 115 15.60 -7.59 -7.72
C LEU A 115 15.23 -8.03 -6.30
N ALA A 116 16.16 -7.89 -5.34
CA ALA A 116 15.91 -8.19 -3.94
C ALA A 116 14.80 -7.32 -3.35
N THR A 117 14.76 -6.04 -3.70
CA THR A 117 13.69 -5.13 -3.26
C THR A 117 12.34 -5.49 -3.88
N ALA A 118 12.33 -5.85 -5.17
CA ALA A 118 11.11 -6.27 -5.86
C ALA A 118 10.57 -7.58 -5.26
N GLU A 119 11.44 -8.54 -4.97
CA GLU A 119 11.07 -9.80 -4.31
C GLU A 119 10.58 -9.57 -2.88
N LEU A 120 11.21 -8.66 -2.13
CA LEU A 120 10.76 -8.30 -0.79
C LEU A 120 9.36 -7.67 -0.83
N ILE A 121 9.11 -6.72 -1.75
CA ILE A 121 7.78 -6.13 -1.93
C ILE A 121 6.76 -7.21 -2.33
N ASP A 122 7.08 -8.08 -3.28
CA ASP A 122 6.17 -9.17 -3.68
C ASP A 122 5.90 -10.14 -2.51
N THR A 123 6.91 -10.43 -1.69
CA THR A 123 6.77 -11.26 -0.49
C THR A 123 5.85 -10.61 0.53
N LEU A 124 6.06 -9.31 0.83
CA LEU A 124 5.26 -8.55 1.78
C LEU A 124 3.78 -8.42 1.37
N TRP A 125 3.49 -8.34 0.07
CA TRP A 125 2.12 -8.18 -0.44
C TRP A 125 1.43 -9.50 -0.82
N ARG A 126 2.12 -10.43 -1.47
CA ARG A 126 1.52 -11.67 -1.98
C ARG A 126 1.76 -12.88 -1.09
N LYS A 127 3.02 -13.17 -0.70
CA LYS A 127 3.35 -14.39 0.05
C LYS A 127 2.77 -14.39 1.47
N THR A 128 2.57 -13.21 2.04
CA THR A 128 1.87 -13.02 3.33
C THR A 128 0.35 -13.22 3.27
N GLY A 129 -0.24 -13.37 2.08
CA GLY A 129 -1.70 -13.41 1.90
C GLY A 129 -2.39 -12.05 2.09
N PHE A 130 -1.65 -10.98 2.36
CA PHE A 130 -2.21 -9.66 2.66
C PHE A 130 -2.98 -9.07 1.48
N SER A 131 -2.45 -9.18 0.25
CA SER A 131 -3.14 -8.76 -0.96
C SER A 131 -4.51 -9.41 -1.11
N THR A 132 -4.61 -10.73 -0.86
CA THR A 132 -5.87 -11.45 -0.87
C THR A 132 -6.83 -10.91 0.19
N ALA A 133 -6.36 -10.68 1.42
CA ALA A 133 -7.16 -10.10 2.48
C ALA A 133 -7.70 -8.70 2.14
N VAL A 134 -6.87 -7.85 1.51
CA VAL A 134 -7.27 -6.52 1.05
C VAL A 134 -8.28 -6.60 -0.09
N CYS A 135 -8.11 -7.52 -1.05
CA CYS A 135 -9.08 -7.75 -2.12
C CYS A 135 -10.44 -8.21 -1.57
N VAL A 136 -10.46 -9.16 -0.64
CA VAL A 136 -11.69 -9.62 0.03
C VAL A 136 -12.34 -8.46 0.79
N PHE A 137 -11.55 -7.64 1.48
CA PHE A 137 -12.03 -6.47 2.18
C PHE A 137 -12.65 -5.44 1.23
N PHE A 138 -12.03 -5.16 0.08
CA PHE A 138 -12.62 -4.25 -0.93
C PHE A 138 -13.89 -4.83 -1.53
N ALA A 139 -13.92 -6.12 -1.88
CA ALA A 139 -15.11 -6.78 -2.39
C ALA A 139 -16.27 -6.69 -1.38
N PHE A 140 -15.99 -6.94 -0.10
CA PHE A 140 -16.97 -6.81 0.97
C PHE A 140 -17.49 -5.37 1.13
N ASN A 141 -16.61 -4.37 1.04
CA ASN A 141 -17.05 -2.96 1.09
C ASN A 141 -17.88 -2.56 -0.13
N MET A 142 -17.55 -3.05 -1.33
CA MET A 142 -18.36 -2.82 -2.54
C MET A 142 -19.74 -3.49 -2.43
N LEU A 143 -19.81 -4.73 -1.95
CA LEU A 143 -21.07 -5.41 -1.70
C LEU A 143 -21.94 -4.64 -0.71
N ASN A 144 -21.36 -4.19 0.42
CA ASN A 144 -22.08 -3.38 1.38
C ASN A 144 -22.56 -2.04 0.80
N ALA A 145 -21.75 -1.39 -0.05
CA ALA A 145 -22.16 -0.18 -0.74
C ALA A 145 -23.41 -0.43 -1.60
N ALA A 146 -23.41 -1.53 -2.35
CA ALA A 146 -24.55 -1.93 -3.18
C ALA A 146 -25.80 -2.22 -2.34
N VAL A 147 -25.66 -2.95 -1.23
CA VAL A 147 -26.76 -3.25 -0.30
C VAL A 147 -27.33 -1.95 0.31
N PHE A 148 -26.48 -1.03 0.78
CA PHE A 148 -26.96 0.23 1.34
C PHE A 148 -27.62 1.15 0.30
N CYS A 149 -27.12 1.15 -0.93
CA CYS A 149 -27.80 1.83 -2.04
C CYS A 149 -29.18 1.22 -2.31
N ALA A 150 -29.28 -0.10 -2.40
CA ALA A 150 -30.56 -0.79 -2.64
C ALA A 150 -31.56 -0.53 -1.51
N LEU A 151 -31.11 -0.58 -0.25
CA LEU A 151 -31.92 -0.23 0.92
C LEU A 151 -32.36 1.24 0.90
N GLY A 152 -31.47 2.16 0.50
CA GLY A 152 -31.80 3.57 0.35
C GLY A 152 -32.88 3.82 -0.71
N VAL A 153 -32.78 3.14 -1.87
CA VAL A 153 -33.76 3.22 -2.96
C VAL A 153 -35.10 2.61 -2.53
N ALA A 154 -35.08 1.43 -1.91
CA ALA A 154 -36.29 0.77 -1.41
C ALA A 154 -37.00 1.65 -0.35
N GLY A 155 -36.27 2.20 0.62
CA GLY A 155 -36.83 3.09 1.64
C GLY A 155 -37.48 4.35 1.03
N ALA A 156 -36.84 4.94 0.02
CA ALA A 156 -37.40 6.09 -0.71
C ALA A 156 -38.68 5.74 -1.48
N ALA A 157 -38.76 4.54 -2.08
CA ALA A 157 -39.91 4.08 -2.85
C ALA A 157 -41.14 3.77 -1.98
N TYR A 158 -40.95 3.25 -0.77
CA TYR A 158 -42.04 2.85 0.14
C TYR A 158 -42.47 3.94 1.14
N GLY A 159 -41.98 5.18 0.99
CA GLY A 159 -42.40 6.32 1.81
C GLY A 159 -42.01 6.24 3.30
N HIS A 160 -41.26 5.22 3.69
CA HIS A 160 -40.72 5.06 5.03
C HIS A 160 -39.30 5.63 5.05
N VAL A 161 -39.25 6.90 5.47
CA VAL A 161 -38.06 7.63 5.93
C VAL A 161 -37.13 8.15 4.82
N SER A 162 -37.11 9.49 4.68
CA SER A 162 -36.13 10.27 3.91
C SER A 162 -34.75 10.30 4.60
N THR A 163 -34.22 9.15 5.02
CA THR A 163 -32.88 9.12 5.60
C THR A 163 -31.87 9.04 4.48
N TRP A 164 -31.16 10.13 4.21
CA TRP A 164 -29.95 10.20 3.38
C TRP A 164 -28.81 9.29 3.88
N ARG A 165 -28.98 8.66 5.04
CA ARG A 165 -27.96 7.87 5.76
C ARG A 165 -27.46 6.63 4.99
N PRO A 166 -28.31 5.77 4.40
CA PRO A 166 -27.83 4.62 3.63
C PRO A 166 -26.98 5.06 2.43
N PHE A 167 -27.37 6.15 1.75
CA PHE A 167 -26.59 6.72 0.66
C PHE A 167 -25.23 7.26 1.14
N PHE A 168 -25.19 7.96 2.27
CA PHE A 168 -23.94 8.43 2.86
C PHE A 168 -23.02 7.29 3.30
N TRP A 169 -23.59 6.22 3.88
CA TRP A 169 -22.84 5.03 4.22
C TRP A 169 -22.26 4.34 2.98
N ALA A 170 -23.07 4.15 1.94
CA ALA A 170 -22.61 3.61 0.66
C ALA A 170 -21.49 4.46 0.04
N PHE A 171 -21.62 5.78 0.07
CA PHE A 171 -20.60 6.70 -0.43
C PHE A 171 -19.28 6.58 0.35
N ASN A 172 -19.34 6.46 1.68
CA ASN A 172 -18.14 6.23 2.50
C ASN A 172 -17.47 4.89 2.18
N GLN A 173 -18.23 3.82 1.89
CA GLN A 173 -17.67 2.55 1.44
C GLN A 173 -16.92 2.70 0.11
N LEU A 174 -17.55 3.38 -0.85
CA LEU A 174 -16.94 3.64 -2.15
C LEU A 174 -15.65 4.46 -2.02
N LEU A 175 -15.64 5.49 -1.17
CA LEU A 175 -14.43 6.28 -0.91
C LEU A 175 -13.28 5.44 -0.36
N VAL A 176 -13.54 4.55 0.61
CA VAL A 176 -12.51 3.66 1.17
C VAL A 176 -11.92 2.76 0.08
N VAL A 177 -12.77 2.18 -0.77
CA VAL A 177 -12.32 1.34 -1.90
C VAL A 177 -11.54 2.15 -2.91
N LEU A 178 -12.01 3.34 -3.30
CA LEU A 178 -11.34 4.21 -4.27
C LEU A 178 -9.96 4.66 -3.78
N VAL A 179 -9.84 5.08 -2.52
CA VAL A 179 -8.55 5.45 -1.92
C VAL A 179 -7.60 4.26 -1.87
N GLY A 180 -8.11 3.09 -1.49
CA GLY A 180 -7.32 1.85 -1.45
C GLY A 180 -6.79 1.44 -2.83
N LEU A 181 -7.67 1.46 -3.84
CA LEU A 181 -7.32 1.18 -5.24
C LEU A 181 -6.33 2.21 -5.79
N TYR A 182 -6.50 3.50 -5.47
CA TYR A 182 -5.56 4.55 -5.85
C TYR A 182 -4.16 4.29 -5.29
N LEU A 183 -4.06 3.92 -4.01
CA LEU A 183 -2.78 3.62 -3.37
C LEU A 183 -2.12 2.36 -3.96
N MET A 184 -2.89 1.31 -4.25
CA MET A 184 -2.40 0.12 -4.95
C MET A 184 -1.94 0.45 -6.38
N ALA A 185 -2.72 1.24 -7.11
CA ALA A 185 -2.36 1.69 -8.46
C ALA A 185 -1.11 2.57 -8.44
N ASN A 186 -0.90 3.37 -7.40
CA ASN A 186 0.31 4.18 -7.23
C ASN A 186 1.56 3.31 -6.98
N ILE A 187 1.45 2.23 -6.19
CA ILE A 187 2.55 1.26 -6.05
C ILE A 187 2.83 0.64 -7.42
N HIS A 188 1.79 0.15 -8.10
CA HIS A 188 1.96 -0.51 -9.39
C HIS A 188 2.56 0.43 -10.44
N SER A 189 2.11 1.69 -10.51
CA SER A 189 2.66 2.69 -11.42
C SER A 189 4.10 3.03 -11.08
N THR A 190 4.44 3.17 -9.79
CA THR A 190 5.81 3.43 -9.34
C THR A 190 6.72 2.26 -9.67
N CYS A 191 6.26 1.02 -9.52
CA CYS A 191 7.03 -0.18 -9.91
C CYS A 191 7.13 -0.35 -11.44
N SER A 192 6.04 -0.13 -12.19
CA SER A 192 5.92 -0.37 -13.64
C SER A 192 6.55 0.74 -14.49
N SER A 193 6.26 2.01 -14.17
CA SER A 193 6.89 3.19 -14.79
C SER A 193 8.41 3.12 -14.68
N LYS A 194 8.92 2.63 -13.54
CA LYS A 194 10.35 2.51 -13.29
C LYS A 194 10.95 1.20 -13.83
N ARG A 195 10.15 0.23 -14.28
CA ARG A 195 10.63 -0.97 -15.01
C ARG A 195 10.77 -0.69 -16.51
N ASN A 196 9.86 0.08 -17.09
CA ASN A 196 9.78 0.35 -18.55
C ASN A 196 10.24 1.77 -18.97
N GLY A 197 10.42 2.69 -18.02
CA GLY A 197 10.83 4.08 -18.29
C GLY A 197 12.28 4.23 -18.75
N LYS A 198 12.63 5.39 -19.35
CA LYS A 198 14.01 5.73 -19.77
C LYS A 198 15.02 5.67 -18.61
N ASN A 199 14.54 5.83 -17.37
CA ASN A 199 15.32 5.80 -16.13
C ASN A 199 15.19 4.47 -15.36
N SER A 200 14.70 3.41 -16.01
CA SER A 200 14.70 2.07 -15.40
C SER A 200 16.13 1.62 -15.15
N VAL A 201 16.44 1.09 -13.96
CA VAL A 201 17.77 0.58 -13.60
C VAL A 201 18.25 -0.44 -14.63
N LEU A 202 17.35 -1.33 -15.07
CA LEU A 202 17.65 -2.33 -16.09
C LEU A 202 17.91 -1.69 -17.47
N ARG A 203 17.20 -0.61 -17.81
CA ARG A 203 17.38 0.11 -19.07
C ARG A 203 18.64 0.97 -19.06
N GLN A 204 18.94 1.64 -17.95
CA GLN A 204 20.17 2.42 -17.77
C GLN A 204 21.39 1.51 -17.70
N ALA A 205 21.32 0.40 -16.97
CA ALA A 205 22.32 -0.67 -17.03
C ALA A 205 22.52 -1.11 -18.48
N ARG A 206 21.46 -1.47 -19.22
CA ARG A 206 21.57 -1.83 -20.64
C ARG A 206 22.16 -0.72 -21.52
N GLN A 207 21.85 0.55 -21.29
CA GLN A 207 22.36 1.68 -22.09
C GLN A 207 23.83 2.00 -21.80
N HIS A 208 24.25 1.94 -20.54
CA HIS A 208 25.64 2.17 -20.14
C HIS A 208 26.52 0.96 -20.44
N CYS A 209 25.99 -0.25 -20.26
CA CYS A 209 26.65 -1.49 -20.64
C CYS A 209 26.67 -1.70 -22.18
N GLY A 210 25.74 -1.14 -22.94
CA GLY A 210 25.79 -1.16 -24.42
C GLY A 210 26.79 -0.19 -25.05
N ARG A 211 27.32 0.78 -24.30
CA ARG A 211 28.37 1.75 -24.71
C ARG A 211 29.68 1.49 -23.97
N VAL A 212 30.04 0.23 -23.81
CA VAL A 212 31.24 -0.17 -23.09
C VAL A 212 32.47 0.05 -23.96
N ALA A 213 33.43 0.80 -23.43
CA ALA A 213 34.73 0.97 -24.07
C ALA A 213 35.40 -0.41 -24.27
N PRO A 214 36.15 -0.63 -25.36
CA PRO A 214 36.56 -1.97 -25.79
C PRO A 214 37.30 -2.81 -24.72
N HIS A 215 37.96 -2.16 -23.76
CA HIS A 215 38.69 -2.83 -22.69
C HIS A 215 37.80 -3.43 -21.58
N CYS A 216 36.56 -2.96 -21.43
CA CYS A 216 35.60 -3.44 -20.41
C CYS A 216 34.57 -4.45 -20.97
N TYR A 217 34.75 -4.86 -22.23
CA TYR A 217 33.81 -5.75 -22.94
C TYR A 217 33.68 -7.15 -22.30
N ARG A 218 34.75 -7.63 -21.63
CA ARG A 218 34.76 -8.93 -20.95
C ARG A 218 33.85 -8.94 -19.71
N GLU A 219 33.84 -7.86 -18.94
CA GLU A 219 32.98 -7.68 -17.77
C GLU A 219 31.52 -7.48 -18.18
N HIS A 220 31.30 -6.76 -19.30
CA HIS A 220 29.98 -6.60 -19.90
C HIS A 220 29.35 -7.93 -20.34
N ARG A 221 30.15 -8.81 -20.95
CA ARG A 221 29.70 -10.14 -21.37
C ARG A 221 29.31 -11.03 -20.18
N MET A 222 30.09 -11.02 -19.10
CA MET A 222 29.73 -11.76 -17.87
C MET A 222 28.44 -11.24 -17.23
N PHE A 223 28.22 -9.93 -17.25
CA PHE A 223 26.97 -9.33 -16.75
C PHE A 223 25.75 -9.78 -17.59
N LEU A 224 25.86 -9.82 -18.92
CA LEU A 224 24.76 -10.31 -19.77
C LEU A 224 24.48 -11.80 -19.55
N GLU A 225 25.54 -12.61 -19.41
CA GLU A 225 25.43 -14.06 -19.14
C GLU A 225 24.89 -14.39 -17.72
N TRP A 226 24.88 -13.42 -16.80
CA TRP A 226 24.34 -13.58 -15.44
C TRP A 226 22.91 -13.03 -15.26
N VAL A 227 22.46 -12.17 -16.17
CA VAL A 227 21.14 -11.52 -16.12
C VAL A 227 20.10 -12.24 -16.99
N GLU A 228 20.53 -13.00 -17.99
CA GLU A 228 19.72 -14.01 -18.70
C GLU A 228 19.65 -15.33 -17.92
#